data_AF-A0A1D2J2V6-F1
#
_entry.id   AF-A0A1D2J2V6-F1
#
_cell.length_a   1.000
_cell.length_b   1.000
_cell.length_c   1.000
_cell.angle_alpha   90.00
_cell.angle_beta   90.00
_cell.angle_gamma   90.00
#
_symmetry.space_group_name_H-M   'P 1'
#
loop_
_entity.id
_entity.type
_entity.pdbx_description
1 polymer ?
#
loop_
_entity_poly.entity_id
_entity_poly.type
_entity_poly.pdbx_seq_one_letter_code
_entity_poly.pdbx_strand_id
1 'polypeptide(L)'
;MAVLLLGVHSSKGSRASLQNGFWGPKVIAWLALIALSFLIPEGFFFVWGSYISFIGAILFLLLGLVLLVDLAHTWAEICLQKIEELDSRTWRVLLIGSTLGMYIASIAMTVIMYIFFSHSGCTMNQAAIT
;
A
#
# COMPACT_ATOMS: atom_id res chain seq x y z
N MET A 1 15.81 7.99 9.72
CA MET A 1 16.32 8.43 8.40
C MET A 1 15.58 9.64 7.86
N ALA A 2 14.24 9.70 7.92
CA ALA A 2 13.46 10.83 7.37
C ALA A 2 13.91 12.22 7.85
N VAL A 3 14.20 12.40 9.15
CA VAL A 3 14.65 13.68 9.73
C VAL A 3 15.96 14.19 9.11
N LEU A 4 16.89 13.31 8.73
CA LEU A 4 18.18 13.69 8.13
C LEU A 4 18.04 14.33 6.75
N LEU A 5 16.90 14.11 6.09
CA LEU A 5 16.60 14.57 4.74
C LEU A 5 15.73 15.83 4.70
N LEU A 6 15.40 16.41 5.86
CA LEU A 6 14.69 17.68 5.92
C LEU A 6 15.57 18.80 5.30
N GLY A 7 14.95 19.65 4.47
CA GLY A 7 15.63 20.78 3.81
C GLY A 7 16.67 20.37 2.75
N VAL A 8 16.55 19.19 2.14
CA VAL A 8 17.38 18.80 0.98
C VAL A 8 16.73 19.31 -0.30
N HIS A 9 17.43 20.18 -1.03
CA HIS A 9 16.98 20.72 -2.32
C HIS A 9 17.78 20.20 -3.52
N SER A 10 18.85 19.43 -3.30
CA SER A 10 19.71 18.92 -4.38
C SER A 10 20.22 17.51 -4.08
N SER A 11 20.21 16.65 -5.10
CA SER A 11 20.70 15.27 -5.06
C SER A 11 22.23 15.15 -5.12
N LYS A 12 22.95 16.27 -5.28
CA LYS A 12 24.43 16.28 -5.34
C LYS A 12 25.11 16.44 -3.99
N GLY A 13 24.35 16.63 -2.91
CA GLY A 13 24.90 16.81 -1.56
C GLY A 13 25.46 15.52 -0.97
N SER A 14 26.40 15.65 -0.02
CA SER A 14 26.97 14.51 0.72
C SER A 14 25.89 13.62 1.39
N ARG A 15 24.76 14.22 1.80
CA ARG A 15 23.58 13.49 2.34
C ARG A 15 22.98 12.48 1.37
N ALA A 16 23.06 12.71 0.05
CA ALA A 16 22.57 11.78 -0.97
C ALA A 16 23.46 10.53 -1.09
N SER A 17 24.78 10.68 -0.92
CA SER A 17 25.71 9.54 -0.87
C SER A 17 25.39 8.63 0.33
N LEU A 18 25.09 9.21 1.50
CA LEU A 18 24.64 8.46 2.67
C LEU A 18 23.32 7.72 2.42
N GLN A 19 22.35 8.37 1.77
CA GLN A 19 21.04 7.76 1.48
C GLN A 19 21.11 6.61 0.48
N ASN A 20 21.95 6.69 -0.54
CA ASN A 20 21.98 5.70 -1.63
C ASN A 20 23.10 4.65 -1.50
N GLY A 21 24.26 4.99 -0.93
CA GLY A 21 25.45 4.13 -0.95
C GLY A 21 25.66 3.24 0.28
N PHE A 22 25.44 3.78 1.49
CA PHE A 22 25.84 3.11 2.74
C PHE A 22 24.80 2.10 3.25
N TRP A 23 24.64 0.97 2.58
CA TRP A 23 23.66 -0.08 2.96
C TRP A 23 24.08 -0.92 4.16
N GLY A 24 25.35 -1.33 4.24
CA GLY A 24 25.85 -2.19 5.34
C GLY A 24 25.54 -1.64 6.74
N PRO A 25 25.95 -0.41 7.07
CA PRO A 25 25.64 0.21 8.36
C PRO A 25 24.13 0.36 8.63
N LYS A 26 23.31 0.62 7.60
CA LYS A 26 21.84 0.73 7.77
C LYS A 26 21.21 -0.59 8.19
N VAL A 27 21.63 -1.68 7.56
CA VAL A 27 21.14 -3.02 7.90
C VAL A 27 21.55 -3.40 9.32
N ILE A 28 22.80 -3.12 9.71
CA ILE A 28 23.28 -3.36 11.08
C ILE A 28 22.46 -2.54 12.08
N ALA A 29 22.25 -1.24 11.82
CA ALA A 29 21.45 -0.38 12.68
C ALA A 29 20.00 -0.87 12.80
N TRP A 30 19.40 -1.32 11.70
CA TRP A 30 18.04 -1.88 11.70
C TRP A 30 17.94 -3.17 12.51
N LEU A 31 18.88 -4.11 12.34
CA LEU A 31 18.94 -5.34 13.14
C LEU A 31 19.15 -5.05 14.63
N ALA A 32 20.00 -4.07 14.96
CA ALA A 32 20.19 -3.64 16.33
C ALA A 32 18.90 -3.07 16.95
N LEU A 33 18.13 -2.28 16.20
CA LEU A 33 16.82 -1.78 16.65
C LEU A 33 15.81 -2.90 16.85
N ILE A 34 15.81 -3.93 15.99
CA ILE A 34 14.97 -5.12 16.18
C ILE A 34 15.36 -5.82 17.47
N ALA A 35 16.65 -6.11 17.68
CA ALA A 35 17.13 -6.76 18.90
C ALA A 35 16.77 -5.94 20.15
N LEU A 36 16.94 -4.61 20.10
CA LEU A 36 16.60 -3.71 21.20
C LEU A 36 15.10 -3.69 21.51
N SER A 37 14.25 -3.86 20.49
CA SER A 37 12.79 -3.88 20.67
C SER A 37 12.33 -5.00 21.61
N PHE A 38 13.05 -6.13 21.68
CA PHE A 38 12.77 -7.23 22.62
C PHE A 38 13.04 -6.88 24.09
N LEU A 39 13.82 -5.81 24.37
CA LEU A 39 14.09 -5.34 25.73
C LEU A 39 13.01 -4.36 26.23
N ILE A 40 12.07 -3.96 25.37
CA ILE A 40 11.03 -2.97 25.71
C ILE A 40 9.86 -3.66 26.44
N PRO A 41 9.41 -3.14 27.60
CA PRO A 41 8.27 -3.71 28.35
C PRO A 41 6.95 -3.67 27.57
N GLU A 42 6.07 -4.62 27.85
CA GLU A 42 4.76 -4.78 27.19
C GLU A 42 3.86 -3.54 27.29
N GLY A 43 3.88 -2.81 28.41
CA GLY A 43 3.04 -1.63 28.63
C GLY A 43 3.28 -0.52 27.60
N PHE A 44 4.52 -0.39 27.10
CA PHE A 44 4.82 0.55 26.02
C PHE A 44 4.12 0.16 24.72
N PHE A 45 4.13 -1.13 24.36
CA PHE A 45 3.51 -1.63 23.13
C PHE A 45 1.99 -1.50 23.14
N PHE A 46 1.34 -1.60 24.31
CA PHE A 46 -0.09 -1.32 24.42
C PHE A 46 -0.41 0.13 24.04
N VAL A 47 0.28 1.11 24.63
CA VAL A 47 0.04 2.53 24.32
C VAL A 47 0.44 2.85 22.87
N TRP A 48 1.60 2.37 22.43
CA TRP A 48 2.08 2.60 21.07
C TRP A 48 1.15 1.98 20.02
N GLY A 49 0.73 0.73 20.23
CA GLY A 49 -0.13 0.00 19.31
C GLY A 49 -1.55 0.57 19.22
N SER A 50 -2.16 0.88 20.35
CA SER A 50 -3.56 1.34 20.38
C SER A 50 -3.75 2.76 19.87
N TYR A 51 -2.78 3.66 20.07
CA TYR A 51 -2.95 5.08 19.73
C TYR A 51 -2.10 5.54 18.56
N ILE A 52 -0.78 5.31 18.62
CA ILE A 52 0.16 5.87 17.63
C ILE A 52 0.13 5.05 16.34
N SER A 53 0.24 3.73 16.45
CA SER A 53 0.22 2.83 15.30
C SER A 53 -1.11 2.87 14.55
N PHE A 54 -2.22 3.03 15.27
CA PHE A 54 -3.54 3.13 14.66
C PHE A 54 -3.67 4.32 13.70
N ILE A 55 -3.25 5.51 14.14
CA ILE A 55 -3.25 6.72 13.30
C ILE A 55 -2.31 6.53 12.10
N GLY A 56 -1.12 5.98 12.32
CA GLY A 56 -0.17 5.69 11.25
C GLY A 56 -0.73 4.72 10.20
N ALA A 57 -1.45 3.68 10.64
CA ALA A 57 -2.08 2.71 9.76
C ALA A 57 -3.19 3.35 8.91
N ILE A 58 -4.02 4.23 9.48
CA ILE A 58 -5.04 4.98 8.73
C ILE A 58 -4.38 5.83 7.64
N LEU A 59 -3.36 6.60 7.98
CA LEU A 59 -2.65 7.44 7.00
C LEU A 59 -1.98 6.60 5.90
N PHE A 60 -1.42 5.45 6.26
CA PHE A 60 -0.82 4.53 5.31
C PHE A 60 -1.85 3.94 4.34
N LEU A 61 -3.03 3.54 4.83
CA LEU A 61 -4.13 3.07 3.98
C LEU A 61 -4.64 4.16 3.03
N LEU A 62 -4.77 5.39 3.50
CA LEU A 62 -5.16 6.53 2.65
C LEU A 62 -4.13 6.79 1.55
N LEU A 63 -2.83 6.76 1.88
CA LEU A 63 -1.76 6.90 0.90
C LEU A 63 -1.79 5.75 -0.12
N GLY A 64 -1.99 4.52 0.35
CA GLY A 64 -2.15 3.34 -0.53
C GLY A 64 -3.34 3.48 -1.49
N LEU A 65 -4.47 3.99 -1.01
CA LEU A 65 -5.63 4.28 -1.85
C LEU A 65 -5.32 5.31 -2.94
N VAL A 66 -4.67 6.42 -2.59
CA VAL A 66 -4.29 7.45 -3.57
C VAL A 66 -3.33 6.89 -4.63
N LEU A 67 -2.32 6.12 -4.23
CA LEU A 67 -1.39 5.49 -5.16
C LEU A 67 -2.08 4.49 -6.10
N LEU A 68 -3.06 3.73 -5.59
CA LEU A 68 -3.83 2.80 -6.41
C LEU A 68 -4.70 3.52 -7.45
N VAL A 69 -5.31 4.66 -7.08
CA VAL A 69 -6.09 5.49 -8.00
C VAL A 69 -5.19 6.09 -9.09
N ASP A 70 -4.04 6.64 -8.70
CA ASP A 70 -3.04 7.19 -9.63
C ASP A 70 -2.53 6.12 -10.61
N LEU A 71 -2.23 4.93 -10.10
CA LEU A 71 -1.86 3.77 -10.90
C LEU A 71 -2.97 3.39 -11.90
N ALA A 72 -4.23 3.39 -11.47
CA ALA A 72 -5.36 3.04 -12.33
C ALA A 72 -5.54 4.05 -13.47
N HIS A 73 -5.43 5.35 -13.19
CA HIS A 73 -5.49 6.39 -14.22
C HIS A 73 -4.33 6.28 -15.21
N THR A 74 -3.11 6.18 -14.70
CA THR A 74 -1.90 6.04 -15.54
C THR A 74 -1.97 4.79 -16.42
N TRP A 75 -2.46 3.67 -15.88
CA TRP A 75 -2.65 2.44 -16.65
C TRP A 75 -3.67 2.58 -17.78
N ALA A 76 -4.82 3.22 -17.50
CA ALA A 76 -5.86 3.45 -18.48
C ALA A 76 -5.36 4.37 -19.61
N GLU A 77 -4.67 5.45 -19.28
CA GLU A 77 -4.10 6.38 -20.26
C GLU A 77 -3.07 5.69 -21.16
N ILE A 78 -2.12 4.93 -20.58
CA ILE A 78 -1.12 4.18 -21.35
C ILE A 78 -1.80 3.19 -22.32
N CYS A 79 -2.82 2.45 -21.85
CA CYS A 79 -3.53 1.50 -22.70
C CYS A 79 -4.28 2.19 -23.84
N LEU A 80 -4.97 3.29 -23.57
CA LEU A 80 -5.70 4.05 -24.60
C LEU A 80 -4.76 4.64 -25.63
N GLN A 81 -3.66 5.28 -25.20
CA GLN A 81 -2.62 5.81 -26.10
C GLN A 81 -2.09 4.72 -27.04
N LYS A 82 -1.81 3.51 -26.52
CA LYS A 82 -1.31 2.41 -27.34
C LYS A 82 -2.35 1.84 -28.32
N ILE A 83 -3.63 1.93 -27.99
CA ILE A 83 -4.70 1.55 -28.92
C ILE A 83 -4.81 2.58 -30.05
N GLU A 84 -4.75 3.88 -29.74
CA GLU A 84 -4.85 4.95 -30.73
C GLU A 84 -3.63 5.02 -31.66
N GLU A 85 -2.41 4.88 -31.12
CA GLU A 85 -1.17 4.98 -31.92
C GLU A 85 -0.92 3.75 -32.80
N LEU A 86 -1.21 2.53 -32.32
CA LEU A 86 -0.85 1.28 -32.99
C LEU A 86 -2.06 0.53 -33.58
N ASP A 87 -3.30 1.01 -33.42
CA ASP A 87 -4.56 0.30 -33.72
C ASP A 87 -4.56 -1.17 -33.23
N SER A 88 -3.96 -1.38 -32.06
CA SER A 88 -3.59 -2.72 -31.61
C SER A 88 -4.72 -3.41 -30.87
N ARG A 89 -5.20 -4.54 -31.42
CA ARG A 89 -6.25 -5.36 -30.82
C ARG A 89 -5.85 -5.96 -29.47
N THR A 90 -4.56 -6.20 -29.22
CA THR A 90 -4.08 -6.82 -27.97
C THR A 90 -4.23 -5.87 -26.78
N TRP A 91 -3.91 -4.59 -26.94
CA TRP A 91 -4.08 -3.58 -25.90
C TRP A 91 -5.55 -3.33 -25.58
N ARG A 92 -6.42 -3.40 -26.60
CA ARG A 92 -7.88 -3.37 -26.39
C ARG A 92 -8.38 -4.55 -25.56
N VAL A 93 -7.94 -5.77 -25.88
CA VAL A 93 -8.31 -6.97 -25.10
C VAL A 93 -7.76 -6.89 -23.68
N LEU A 94 -6.54 -6.38 -23.50
CA LEU A 94 -5.92 -6.23 -22.18
C LEU A 94 -6.65 -5.21 -21.30
N LEU A 95 -7.07 -4.07 -21.87
CA LEU A 95 -7.89 -3.08 -21.15
C LEU A 95 -9.21 -3.70 -20.69
N ILE A 96 -9.97 -4.32 -21.59
CA ILE A 96 -11.26 -4.97 -21.28
C ILE A 96 -11.07 -6.13 -20.30
N GLY A 97 -10.01 -6.93 -20.48
CA GLY A 97 -9.69 -8.05 -19.60
C GLY A 97 -9.35 -7.58 -18.18
N SER A 98 -8.62 -6.48 -18.04
CA SER A 98 -8.29 -5.92 -16.73
C SER A 98 -9.54 -5.42 -15.98
N THR A 99 -10.46 -4.71 -16.66
CA THR A 99 -11.70 -4.23 -16.03
C THR A 99 -12.65 -5.36 -15.67
N LEU A 100 -12.84 -6.33 -16.58
CA LEU A 100 -13.64 -7.53 -16.32
C LEU A 100 -13.05 -8.34 -15.15
N GLY A 101 -11.73 -8.51 -15.12
CA GLY A 101 -11.02 -9.21 -14.06
C GLY A 101 -11.23 -8.55 -12.69
N MET A 102 -11.15 -7.22 -12.61
CA MET A 102 -11.42 -6.48 -11.37
C MET A 102 -12.86 -6.67 -10.89
N TYR A 103 -13.85 -6.65 -11.80
CA TYR A 103 -15.24 -6.91 -11.43
C TYR A 103 -15.47 -8.33 -10.93
N ILE A 104 -14.91 -9.34 -11.63
CA ILE A 104 -15.02 -10.74 -11.21
C ILE A 104 -14.37 -10.94 -9.83
N ALA A 105 -13.17 -10.39 -9.63
CA ALA A 105 -12.47 -10.46 -8.35
C ALA A 105 -13.28 -9.81 -7.23
N SER A 106 -13.86 -8.62 -7.47
CA SER A 106 -14.72 -7.94 -6.50
C SER A 106 -15.94 -8.79 -6.12
N ILE A 107 -16.65 -9.34 -7.11
CA ILE A 107 -17.84 -10.18 -6.86
C ILE A 107 -17.45 -11.45 -6.10
N ALA A 108 -16.38 -12.11 -6.50
CA ALA A 108 -15.90 -13.32 -5.83
C ALA A 108 -15.56 -13.04 -4.36
N MET A 109 -14.85 -11.93 -4.08
CA MET A 109 -14.54 -11.52 -2.71
C MET A 109 -15.80 -11.24 -1.90
N THR A 110 -16.78 -10.53 -2.46
CA THR A 110 -18.07 -10.26 -1.79
C THR A 110 -18.83 -11.56 -1.47
N VAL A 111 -18.88 -12.51 -2.42
CA VAL A 111 -19.54 -13.82 -2.19
C VAL A 111 -18.84 -14.59 -1.07
N ILE A 112 -17.51 -14.61 -1.05
CA ILE A 112 -16.72 -15.22 0.04
C ILE A 112 -17.07 -14.57 1.38
N MET A 113 -17.17 -13.23 1.43
CA MET A 113 -17.55 -12.52 2.66
C MET A 113 -18.93 -12.95 3.17
N TYR A 114 -19.92 -13.08 2.28
CA TYR A 114 -21.25 -13.55 2.66
C TYR A 114 -21.26 -15.00 3.16
N ILE A 115 -20.52 -15.91 2.52
CA ILE A 115 -20.50 -17.33 2.92
C ILE A 115 -19.90 -17.51 4.32
N PHE A 116 -18.82 -16.81 4.64
CA PHE A 116 -18.08 -17.04 5.89
C PHE A 116 -18.51 -16.12 7.04
N PHE A 117 -18.91 -14.87 6.76
CA PHE A 117 -19.09 -13.85 7.80
C PHE A 117 -20.53 -13.37 8.01
N SER A 118 -21.48 -13.84 7.19
CA SER A 118 -22.90 -13.41 7.21
C SER A 118 -23.85 -14.53 7.65
N HIS A 119 -23.51 -15.25 8.72
CA HIS A 119 -24.45 -16.20 9.34
C HIS A 119 -25.62 -15.47 10.02
N SER A 120 -26.74 -16.17 10.25
CA SER A 120 -27.89 -15.64 10.98
C SER A 120 -27.45 -15.10 12.36
N GLY A 121 -27.86 -13.86 12.67
CA GLY A 121 -27.52 -13.15 13.90
C GLY A 121 -26.34 -12.15 13.79
N CYS A 122 -25.56 -12.15 12.71
CA CYS A 122 -24.47 -11.20 12.49
C CYS A 122 -24.91 -9.99 11.64
N THR A 123 -25.83 -9.18 12.18
CA THR A 123 -26.40 -8.03 11.46
C THR A 123 -25.38 -6.94 11.12
N MET A 124 -24.36 -6.74 11.97
CA MET A 124 -23.28 -5.78 11.72
C MET A 124 -22.45 -6.14 10.49
N ASN A 125 -22.09 -7.42 10.35
CA ASN A 125 -21.32 -7.89 9.20
C ASN A 125 -22.15 -7.81 7.91
N GLN A 126 -23.43 -8.17 7.99
CA GLN A 126 -24.37 -8.05 6.87
C GLN A 126 -24.51 -6.60 6.40
N ALA A 127 -24.64 -5.65 7.33
CA ALA A 127 -24.73 -4.23 7.02
C ALA A 127 -23.43 -3.64 6.45
N ALA A 128 -22.27 -4.20 6.79
CA ALA A 128 -20.98 -3.74 6.27
C ALA A 128 -20.66 -4.28 4.86
N ILE A 129 -21.20 -5.46 4.51
CA ILE A 129 -21.00 -6.07 3.18
C ILE A 129 -22.03 -5.57 2.15
N THR A 130 -23.24 -5.20 2.60
CA THR A 130 -24.32 -4.63 1.76
C THR A 130 -24.07 -3.16 1.46
#